data_AF-A0A0C3Q9M2-F1
#
_entry.id   AF-A0A0C3Q9M2-F1
#
_cell.length_a   1.000
_cell.length_b   1.000
_cell.length_c   1.000
_cell.angle_alpha   90.00
_cell.angle_beta   90.00
_cell.angle_gamma   90.00
#
_symmetry.space_group_name_H-M   'P 1'
#
loop_
_entity.id
_entity.type
_entity.pdbx_description
1 polymer ?
#
loop_
_entity_poly.entity_id
_entity_poly.type
_entity_poly.pdbx_seq_one_letter_code
_entity_poly.pdbx_strand_id
1 'polypeptide(L)'
;MNPERPNSPTPSVVSFRSSMHSERLSCEFAGRTSNTRSDMYMLLVDDEEQDRQGNYYKNTIHRIAQTLRSGGVLLLPSSAYNFFDENRQALPVVEEGQPGWTACQDLLTKVYELGRNGADLDAPSQWDKWLEASPFYTNVGVEDIYVPIYPWRPNLDMRCPRIAQLTRIDAGKVFPAFRPILTLGGMEPATADRWIATAVREVQLMRPKVFF
;
A
#
# COMPACT_ATOMS: atom_id res chain seq x y z
N MET A 1 -42.68 -4.89 12.40
CA MET A 1 -42.15 -6.15 11.84
C MET A 1 -42.66 -6.27 10.42
N ASN A 2 -41.79 -6.34 9.43
CA ASN A 2 -42.16 -6.69 8.06
C ASN A 2 -41.17 -7.76 7.58
N PRO A 3 -41.60 -9.02 7.37
CA PRO A 3 -40.73 -10.09 6.94
C PRO A 3 -40.60 -10.08 5.40
N GLU A 4 -39.45 -10.58 4.93
CA GLU A 4 -39.10 -10.84 3.52
C GLU A 4 -38.65 -9.64 2.68
N ARG A 5 -37.32 -9.45 2.62
CA ARG A 5 -36.65 -8.90 1.44
C ARG A 5 -35.75 -9.99 0.85
N PRO A 6 -35.68 -10.13 -0.49
CA PRO A 6 -34.91 -11.20 -1.10
C PRO A 6 -33.41 -10.93 -0.96
N ASN A 7 -32.65 -11.98 -0.62
CA ASN A 7 -31.19 -11.95 -0.66
C ASN A 7 -30.73 -11.70 -2.10
N SER A 8 -30.02 -10.60 -2.30
CA SER A 8 -29.36 -10.27 -3.56
C SER A 8 -28.14 -11.19 -3.75
N PRO A 9 -27.98 -11.89 -4.89
CA PRO A 9 -26.84 -12.77 -5.17
C PRO A 9 -25.58 -12.01 -5.62
N THR A 10 -25.59 -10.67 -5.56
CA THR A 10 -24.45 -9.85 -5.98
C THR A 10 -23.32 -9.91 -4.94
N PRO A 11 -22.08 -10.28 -5.33
CA PRO A 11 -20.94 -10.38 -4.41
C PRO A 11 -20.74 -9.05 -3.67
N SER A 12 -20.68 -9.09 -2.33
CA SER A 12 -20.89 -7.89 -1.50
C SER A 12 -19.63 -7.24 -0.95
N VAL A 13 -18.42 -7.72 -1.26
CA VAL A 13 -17.18 -7.03 -0.88
C VAL A 13 -16.07 -7.34 -1.88
N VAL A 14 -15.34 -6.28 -2.23
CA VAL A 14 -14.01 -6.34 -2.85
C VAL A 14 -13.12 -5.39 -2.04
N SER A 15 -12.33 -5.95 -1.14
CA SER A 15 -11.14 -5.33 -0.53
C SER A 15 -10.06 -5.31 -1.61
N PHE A 16 -9.07 -4.42 -1.51
CA PHE A 16 -7.96 -4.43 -2.45
C PHE A 16 -6.64 -4.60 -1.71
N ARG A 17 -5.84 -5.59 -2.12
CA ARG A 17 -4.49 -5.78 -1.60
C ARG A 17 -3.49 -5.63 -2.75
N SER A 18 -2.23 -5.48 -2.41
CA SER A 18 -1.13 -5.74 -3.32
C SER A 18 -0.04 -6.34 -2.43
N SER A 19 0.43 -7.50 -2.86
CA SER A 19 1.08 -8.52 -2.01
C SER A 19 2.18 -7.98 -1.10
N MET A 20 1.93 -7.98 0.22
CA MET A 20 2.99 -8.08 1.25
C MET A 20 2.83 -9.42 1.97
N HIS A 21 3.83 -10.30 1.84
CA HIS A 21 3.94 -11.54 2.60
C HIS A 21 4.24 -11.20 4.07
N SER A 22 3.36 -11.61 4.97
CA SER A 22 3.46 -11.34 6.42
C SER A 22 4.60 -12.09 7.11
N GLU A 23 5.20 -13.09 6.45
CA GLU A 23 6.20 -13.99 7.03
C GLU A 23 7.62 -13.41 7.12
N ARG A 24 7.85 -12.20 6.56
CA ARG A 24 9.16 -11.51 6.64
C ARG A 24 9.20 -10.39 7.70
N LEU A 25 8.17 -10.30 8.55
CA LEU A 25 7.88 -9.12 9.37
C LEU A 25 8.39 -9.20 10.81
N SER A 26 8.88 -10.36 11.25
CA SER A 26 9.36 -10.56 12.61
C SER A 26 10.40 -11.69 12.69
N CYS A 27 11.34 -11.54 13.62
CA CYS A 27 12.30 -12.57 14.01
C CYS A 27 12.24 -12.72 15.54
N GLU A 28 12.31 -13.96 16.02
CA GLU A 28 12.49 -14.22 17.44
C GLU A 28 13.94 -13.94 17.83
N PHE A 29 14.15 -12.96 18.71
CA PHE A 29 15.45 -12.68 19.30
C PHE A 29 15.34 -12.73 20.82
N ALA A 30 16.14 -13.59 21.45
CA ALA A 30 16.19 -13.75 22.92
C ALA A 30 14.82 -13.95 23.60
N GLY A 31 13.91 -14.71 22.96
CA GLY A 31 12.58 -15.04 23.51
C GLY A 31 11.53 -13.93 23.37
N ARG A 32 11.78 -12.95 22.50
CA ARG A 32 10.83 -11.87 22.17
C ARG A 32 10.72 -11.70 20.66
N THR A 33 9.54 -11.35 20.18
CA THR A 33 9.28 -11.03 18.78
C THR A 33 9.86 -9.64 18.48
N SER A 34 10.84 -9.57 17.59
CA SER A 34 11.51 -8.32 17.19
C SER A 34 11.28 -8.02 15.70
N ASN A 35 11.17 -6.73 15.36
CA ASN A 35 11.02 -6.28 13.97
C ASN A 35 12.37 -6.38 13.23
N THR A 36 12.40 -7.05 12.08
CA THR A 36 13.61 -7.29 11.26
C THR A 36 13.97 -6.16 10.29
N ARG A 37 13.32 -4.99 10.36
CA ARG A 37 13.33 -4.00 9.25
C ARG A 37 14.31 -2.81 9.37
N SER A 38 15.08 -2.64 10.44
CA SER A 38 16.17 -1.64 10.49
C SER A 38 17.10 -1.83 11.69
N ASP A 39 18.42 -1.86 11.45
CA ASP A 39 19.44 -1.97 12.52
C ASP A 39 19.55 -0.70 13.40
N MET A 40 19.04 0.44 12.91
CA MET A 40 19.16 1.75 13.57
C MET A 40 17.98 2.08 14.50
N TYR A 41 16.84 1.42 14.31
CA TYR A 41 15.63 1.64 15.08
C TYR A 41 14.98 0.32 15.46
N MET A 42 15.66 -0.46 16.30
CA MET A 42 15.00 -1.42 17.19
C MET A 42 14.20 -0.65 18.27
N LEU A 43 13.23 0.16 17.86
CA LEU A 43 12.26 0.75 18.77
C LEU A 43 11.10 -0.20 18.91
N LEU A 44 10.77 -0.52 20.15
CA LEU A 44 9.61 -1.31 20.52
C LEU A 44 8.37 -0.52 20.06
N VAL A 45 7.73 -0.93 18.96
CA VAL A 45 6.28 -0.87 18.94
C VAL A 45 5.89 -1.98 19.88
N ASP A 46 5.66 -1.63 21.14
CA ASP A 46 5.19 -2.64 22.08
C ASP A 46 3.84 -3.18 21.59
N ASP A 47 3.55 -4.43 21.93
CA ASP A 47 2.32 -5.10 21.52
C ASP A 47 1.07 -4.27 21.88
N GLU A 48 1.17 -3.45 22.92
CA GLU A 48 0.13 -2.55 23.41
C GLU A 48 -0.24 -1.45 22.40
N GLU A 49 0.74 -0.75 21.81
CA GLU A 49 0.47 0.29 20.81
C GLU A 49 -0.06 -0.32 19.49
N GLN A 50 0.43 -1.49 19.11
CA GLN A 50 -0.09 -2.23 17.95
C GLN A 50 -1.54 -2.68 18.17
N ASP A 51 -1.85 -3.18 19.36
CA ASP A 51 -3.22 -3.55 19.76
C ASP A 51 -4.13 -2.34 19.81
N ARG A 52 -3.65 -1.20 20.33
CA ARG A 52 -4.41 0.06 20.37
C ARG A 52 -4.81 0.51 18.97
N GLN A 53 -3.87 0.50 18.02
CA GLN A 53 -4.14 0.87 16.63
C GLN A 53 -5.08 -0.13 15.97
N GLY A 54 -4.86 -1.43 16.13
CA GLY A 54 -5.77 -2.47 15.63
C GLY A 54 -7.21 -2.32 16.16
N ASN A 55 -7.36 -2.00 17.45
CA ASN A 55 -8.66 -1.72 18.06
C ASN A 55 -9.32 -0.45 17.51
N TYR A 56 -8.53 0.60 17.23
CA TYR A 56 -9.04 1.81 16.58
C TYR A 56 -9.63 1.51 15.19
N TYR A 57 -8.95 0.73 14.35
CA TYR A 57 -9.45 0.36 13.03
C TYR A 57 -10.72 -0.51 13.11
N LYS A 58 -10.74 -1.52 13.99
CA LYS A 58 -11.94 -2.36 14.22
C LYS A 58 -13.14 -1.53 14.66
N ASN A 59 -12.94 -0.59 15.58
CA ASN A 59 -14.00 0.32 16.03
C ASN A 59 -14.47 1.25 14.90
N THR A 60 -13.56 1.70 14.05
CA THR A 60 -13.90 2.53 12.88
C THR A 60 -14.75 1.74 11.89
N ILE A 61 -14.35 0.52 11.56
CA ILE A 61 -15.13 -0.42 10.74
C ILE A 61 -16.53 -0.62 11.35
N HIS A 62 -16.63 -0.87 12.65
CA HIS A 62 -17.91 -1.01 13.34
C HIS A 62 -18.81 0.24 13.20
N ARG A 63 -18.25 1.44 13.37
CA ARG A 63 -19.00 2.70 13.24
C ARG A 63 -19.46 2.95 11.81
N ILE A 64 -18.66 2.59 10.81
CA ILE A 64 -19.06 2.68 9.40
C ILE A 64 -20.30 1.80 9.17
N ALA A 65 -20.30 0.56 9.66
CA ALA A 65 -21.45 -0.34 9.53
C ALA A 65 -22.76 0.27 10.05
N GLN A 66 -22.71 1.01 11.18
CA GLN A 66 -23.87 1.65 11.77
C GLN A 66 -24.44 2.81 10.94
N THR A 67 -23.62 3.39 10.05
CA THR A 67 -24.01 4.49 9.16
C THR A 67 -24.46 4.01 7.79
N LEU A 68 -24.04 2.81 7.39
CA LEU A 68 -24.49 2.19 6.15
C LEU A 68 -25.95 1.77 6.27
N ARG A 69 -26.71 1.99 5.20
CA ARG A 69 -28.04 1.41 5.06
C ARG A 69 -27.92 -0.10 4.90
N SER A 70 -28.97 -0.84 5.23
CA SER A 70 -29.05 -2.27 4.93
C SER A 70 -28.77 -2.53 3.45
N GLY A 71 -27.80 -3.40 3.15
CA GLY A 71 -27.33 -3.69 1.79
C GLY A 71 -26.35 -2.65 1.21
N GLY A 72 -25.90 -1.68 2.00
CA GLY A 72 -24.84 -0.75 1.62
C GLY A 72 -23.48 -1.46 1.47
N VAL A 73 -22.62 -0.91 0.62
CA VAL A 73 -21.31 -1.50 0.30
C VAL A 73 -20.20 -0.62 0.88
N LEU A 74 -19.19 -1.26 1.48
CA LEU A 74 -17.96 -0.62 1.92
C LEU A 74 -16.82 -1.03 0.97
N LEU A 75 -16.17 -0.03 0.37
CA LEU A 75 -14.94 -0.22 -0.42
C LEU A 75 -13.79 0.45 0.32
N LEU A 76 -12.73 -0.30 0.57
CA LEU A 76 -11.52 0.18 1.24
C LEU A 76 -10.33 0.05 0.27
N PRO A 77 -10.05 1.09 -0.54
CA PRO A 77 -8.88 1.07 -1.40
C PRO A 77 -7.61 1.38 -0.59
N SER A 78 -6.54 0.63 -0.86
CA SER A 78 -5.20 0.92 -0.37
C SER A 78 -4.18 0.70 -1.49
N SER A 79 -3.09 1.46 -1.46
CA SER A 79 -1.96 1.29 -2.38
C SER A 79 -0.86 0.47 -1.71
N ALA A 80 -0.17 -0.36 -2.49
CA ALA A 80 1.12 -0.88 -2.05
C ALA A 80 2.20 0.19 -2.11
N TYR A 81 3.20 0.06 -1.24
CA TYR A 81 4.42 0.86 -1.27
C TYR A 81 5.52 0.15 -2.09
N ASN A 82 5.15 -0.46 -3.21
CA ASN A 82 6.07 -1.17 -4.11
C ASN A 82 5.66 -0.93 -5.56
N PHE A 83 6.65 -0.94 -6.45
CA PHE A 83 6.41 -1.10 -7.88
C PHE A 83 6.48 -2.56 -8.27
N PHE A 84 5.75 -2.93 -9.32
CA PHE A 84 5.73 -4.29 -9.85
C PHE A 84 6.17 -4.31 -11.30
N ASP A 85 6.94 -5.31 -11.68
CA ASP A 85 7.37 -5.53 -13.05
C ASP A 85 6.22 -5.98 -13.97
N GLU A 86 6.53 -6.25 -15.22
CA GLU A 86 5.55 -6.71 -16.20
C GLU A 86 4.91 -8.06 -15.87
N ASN A 87 5.53 -8.86 -14.99
CA ASN A 87 5.06 -10.15 -14.49
C ASN A 87 4.36 -10.03 -13.12
N ARG A 88 4.06 -8.80 -12.68
CA ARG A 88 3.43 -8.49 -11.39
C ARG A 88 4.26 -8.95 -10.20
N GLN A 89 5.57 -9.06 -10.37
CA GLN A 89 6.51 -9.32 -9.28
C GLN A 89 7.00 -7.98 -8.73
N ALA A 90 7.07 -7.86 -7.41
CA ALA A 90 7.59 -6.65 -6.79
C ALA A 90 9.03 -6.40 -7.25
N LEU A 91 9.35 -5.15 -7.57
CA LEU A 91 10.72 -4.76 -7.89
C LEU A 91 11.60 -4.97 -6.65
N PRO A 92 12.85 -5.44 -6.84
CA PRO A 92 13.75 -5.65 -5.72
C PRO A 92 14.23 -4.29 -5.18
N VAL A 93 14.46 -4.24 -3.87
CA VAL A 93 15.22 -3.16 -3.25
C VAL A 93 16.69 -3.57 -3.31
N VAL A 94 17.48 -2.83 -4.06
CA VAL A 94 18.92 -3.08 -4.27
C VAL A 94 19.68 -1.77 -4.10
N GLU A 95 20.98 -1.83 -3.88
CA GLU A 95 21.79 -0.61 -3.70
C GLU A 95 21.89 0.22 -4.98
N GLU A 96 22.03 1.55 -4.82
CA GLU A 96 22.24 2.49 -5.93
C GLU A 96 23.45 2.07 -6.78
N GLY A 97 23.23 1.96 -8.09
CA GLY A 97 24.24 1.55 -9.06
C GLY A 97 24.31 0.05 -9.34
N GLN A 98 23.60 -0.80 -8.57
CA GLN A 98 23.52 -2.23 -8.86
C GLN A 98 22.54 -2.53 -10.00
N PRO A 99 22.72 -3.64 -10.74
CA PRO A 99 21.74 -4.09 -11.73
C PRO A 99 20.34 -4.28 -11.12
N GLY A 100 19.33 -3.68 -11.74
CA GLY A 100 17.94 -3.73 -11.26
C GLY A 100 17.56 -2.59 -10.32
N TRP A 101 18.49 -1.71 -9.98
CA TRP A 101 18.20 -0.51 -9.19
C TRP A 101 17.26 0.45 -9.93
N THR A 102 16.33 1.05 -9.19
CA THR A 102 15.44 2.12 -9.67
C THR A 102 15.26 3.14 -8.56
N ALA A 103 15.37 4.43 -8.91
CA ALA A 103 15.10 5.50 -7.96
C ALA A 103 13.64 5.50 -7.49
N CYS A 104 12.71 5.05 -8.34
CA CYS A 104 11.31 4.86 -7.99
C CYS A 104 11.10 3.92 -6.80
N GLN A 105 11.64 2.70 -6.85
CA GLN A 105 11.46 1.70 -5.80
C GLN A 105 12.12 2.15 -4.49
N ASP A 106 13.32 2.73 -4.56
CA ASP A 106 14.03 3.25 -3.39
C ASP A 106 13.30 4.43 -2.74
N LEU A 107 12.77 5.35 -3.57
CA LEU A 107 11.98 6.49 -3.09
C LEU A 107 10.76 6.02 -2.29
N LEU A 108 9.96 5.08 -2.84
CA LEU A 108 8.78 4.56 -2.14
C LEU A 108 9.16 3.78 -0.89
N THR A 109 10.19 2.94 -0.96
CA THR A 109 10.67 2.15 0.18
C THR A 109 11.10 3.08 1.31
N LYS A 110 11.86 4.14 1.00
CA LYS A 110 12.33 5.10 1.99
C LYS A 110 11.17 5.90 2.60
N VAL A 111 10.21 6.33 1.79
CA VAL A 111 9.01 7.03 2.28
C VAL A 111 8.19 6.12 3.18
N TYR A 112 8.05 4.85 2.84
CA TYR A 112 7.40 3.85 3.68
C TYR A 112 8.13 3.70 5.01
N GLU A 113 9.45 3.44 5.01
CA GLU A 113 10.27 3.34 6.23
C GLU A 113 10.10 4.53 7.16
N LEU A 114 10.20 5.76 6.61
CA LEU A 114 10.11 6.99 7.37
C LEU A 114 8.68 7.28 7.86
N GLY A 115 7.67 6.90 7.07
CA GLY A 115 6.26 7.07 7.36
C GLY A 115 5.75 6.16 8.49
N ARG A 116 6.47 5.08 8.81
CA ARG A 116 6.11 4.18 9.93
C ARG A 116 6.31 4.80 11.31
N ASN A 117 7.03 5.93 11.41
CA ASN A 117 7.23 6.64 12.67
C ASN A 117 5.91 7.33 13.11
N GLY A 118 4.98 6.53 13.65
CA GLY A 118 3.71 6.98 14.20
C GLY A 118 2.45 6.51 13.45
N ALA A 119 2.58 5.67 12.42
CA ALA A 119 1.43 5.14 11.67
C ALA A 119 1.60 3.65 11.33
N ASP A 120 0.56 2.85 11.56
CA ASP A 120 0.47 1.49 11.05
C ASP A 120 0.10 1.50 9.55
N LEU A 121 1.13 1.58 8.73
CA LEU A 121 1.02 1.47 7.27
C LEU A 121 0.63 0.06 6.81
N ASP A 122 0.64 -0.94 7.70
CA ASP A 122 0.28 -2.32 7.38
C ASP A 122 -1.16 -2.67 7.76
N ALA A 123 -1.90 -1.78 8.44
CA ALA A 123 -3.31 -1.97 8.77
C ALA A 123 -4.17 -2.46 7.58
N PRO A 124 -3.97 -1.98 6.33
CA PRO A 124 -4.71 -2.49 5.18
C PRO A 124 -4.58 -4.01 4.95
N SER A 125 -3.46 -4.61 5.36
CA SER A 125 -3.23 -6.07 5.26
C SER A 125 -4.10 -6.90 6.20
N GLN A 126 -4.78 -6.28 7.15
CA GLN A 126 -5.64 -6.94 8.15
C GLN A 126 -7.13 -6.62 7.96
N TRP A 127 -7.50 -5.74 7.01
CA TRP A 127 -8.88 -5.29 6.83
C TRP A 127 -9.84 -6.42 6.50
N ASP A 128 -9.43 -7.36 5.65
CA ASP A 128 -10.19 -8.57 5.30
C ASP A 128 -10.54 -9.37 6.56
N LYS A 129 -9.53 -9.68 7.39
CA LYS A 129 -9.73 -10.42 8.64
C LYS A 129 -10.64 -9.67 9.62
N TRP A 130 -10.48 -8.35 9.75
CA TRP A 130 -11.31 -7.54 10.65
C TRP A 130 -12.75 -7.43 10.16
N LEU A 131 -12.97 -7.38 8.84
CA LEU A 131 -14.30 -7.38 8.24
C LEU A 131 -14.97 -8.76 8.36
N GLU A 132 -14.24 -9.85 8.13
CA GLU A 132 -14.74 -11.22 8.28
C GLU A 132 -15.13 -11.54 9.72
N ALA A 133 -14.35 -11.06 10.70
CA ALA A 133 -14.65 -11.24 12.11
C ALA A 133 -15.84 -10.40 12.60
N SER A 134 -16.30 -9.43 11.80
CA SER A 134 -17.37 -8.51 12.17
C SER A 134 -18.74 -9.08 11.76
N PRO A 135 -19.74 -9.12 12.66
CA PRO A 135 -21.07 -9.63 12.33
C PRO A 135 -21.88 -8.71 11.41
N PHE A 136 -21.35 -7.52 11.09
CA PHE A 136 -22.06 -6.51 10.30
C PHE A 136 -21.78 -6.59 8.79
N TYR A 137 -20.74 -7.32 8.38
CA TYR A 137 -20.32 -7.44 7.00
C TYR A 137 -20.50 -8.87 6.50
N THR A 138 -20.82 -9.01 5.22
CA THR A 138 -21.01 -10.31 4.57
C THR A 138 -20.34 -10.26 3.20
N ASN A 139 -19.99 -11.43 2.67
CA ASN A 139 -19.33 -11.59 1.37
C ASN A 139 -18.01 -10.82 1.24
N VAL A 140 -17.19 -10.80 2.30
CA VAL A 140 -15.84 -10.21 2.31
C VAL A 140 -15.00 -10.84 1.20
N GLY A 141 -14.35 -10.01 0.39
CA GLY A 141 -13.50 -10.42 -0.73
C GLY A 141 -12.30 -9.51 -0.81
N VAL A 142 -11.25 -9.90 -1.53
CA VAL A 142 -10.03 -9.12 -1.78
C VAL A 142 -9.63 -9.28 -3.25
N GLU A 143 -9.20 -8.21 -3.91
CA GLU A 143 -8.72 -8.18 -5.29
C GLU A 143 -7.48 -7.29 -5.42
N ASP A 144 -6.45 -7.73 -6.14
CA ASP A 144 -5.28 -6.90 -6.40
C ASP A 144 -5.41 -6.25 -7.78
N ILE A 145 -5.52 -4.91 -7.82
CA ILE A 145 -5.51 -4.15 -9.07
C ILE A 145 -4.12 -3.60 -9.33
N TYR A 146 -3.51 -4.04 -10.42
CA TYR A 146 -2.24 -3.53 -10.91
C TYR A 146 -2.48 -2.37 -11.87
N VAL A 147 -2.16 -1.15 -11.44
CA VAL A 147 -2.38 0.05 -12.24
C VAL A 147 -1.10 0.40 -12.98
N PRO A 148 -1.08 0.32 -14.32
CA PRO A 148 0.14 0.65 -15.06
C PRO A 148 0.39 2.14 -14.94
N ILE A 149 1.63 2.53 -14.64
CA ILE A 149 2.01 3.96 -14.56
C ILE A 149 2.02 4.60 -15.96
N TYR A 150 2.03 3.79 -17.01
CA TYR A 150 1.96 4.26 -18.40
C TYR A 150 1.30 3.20 -19.31
N PRO A 151 0.62 3.55 -20.42
CA PRO A 151 0.08 2.59 -21.39
C PRO A 151 1.17 1.85 -22.18
N TRP A 152 1.93 0.97 -21.52
CA TRP A 152 2.97 0.16 -22.17
C TRP A 152 2.48 -1.23 -22.61
N ARG A 153 1.23 -1.62 -22.30
CA ARG A 153 0.58 -2.82 -22.85
C ARG A 153 -0.51 -2.45 -23.86
N PRO A 154 -0.52 -3.07 -25.06
CA PRO A 154 -1.46 -2.74 -26.13
C PRO A 154 -2.89 -3.25 -25.89
N ASN A 155 -3.10 -4.23 -25.00
CA ASN A 155 -4.38 -4.91 -24.79
C ASN A 155 -5.01 -4.65 -23.41
N LEU A 156 -4.70 -3.51 -22.78
CA LEU A 156 -5.43 -3.12 -21.56
C LEU A 156 -6.82 -2.59 -21.98
N ASP A 157 -7.85 -2.84 -21.15
CA ASP A 157 -9.21 -2.28 -21.33
C ASP A 157 -9.14 -0.77 -21.65
N MET A 158 -10.02 -0.23 -22.52
CA MET A 158 -9.97 1.14 -23.04
C MET A 158 -9.88 2.24 -21.97
N ARG A 159 -10.26 1.96 -20.72
CA ARG A 159 -10.12 2.86 -19.57
C ARG A 159 -8.68 2.94 -19.06
N CYS A 160 -7.91 1.87 -19.20
CA CYS A 160 -6.56 1.74 -18.68
C CYS A 160 -5.54 2.69 -19.32
N PRO A 161 -5.55 2.98 -20.64
CA PRO A 161 -4.61 3.95 -21.19
C PRO A 161 -4.76 5.35 -20.62
N ARG A 162 -6.01 5.78 -20.37
CA ARG A 162 -6.29 7.08 -19.74
C ARG A 162 -5.88 7.09 -18.27
N ILE A 163 -6.23 6.05 -17.51
CA ILE A 163 -5.83 5.90 -16.11
C ILE A 163 -4.30 5.93 -16.02
N ALA A 164 -3.61 5.16 -16.85
CA ALA A 164 -2.16 5.11 -16.85
C ALA A 164 -1.52 6.47 -17.20
N GLN A 165 -2.10 7.21 -18.15
CA GLN A 165 -1.64 8.57 -18.43
C GLN A 165 -1.79 9.51 -17.22
N LEU A 166 -2.89 9.37 -16.47
CA LEU A 166 -3.12 10.14 -15.24
C LEU A 166 -2.16 9.71 -14.13
N THR A 167 -1.97 8.40 -13.90
CA THR A 167 -1.00 7.86 -12.94
C THR A 167 0.41 8.39 -13.21
N ARG A 168 0.83 8.50 -14.48
CA ARG A 168 2.11 9.14 -14.83
C ARG A 168 2.18 10.61 -14.39
N ILE A 169 1.12 11.37 -14.65
CA ILE A 169 1.05 12.79 -14.29
C ILE A 169 1.08 12.95 -12.78
N ASP A 170 0.37 12.09 -12.06
CA ASP A 170 0.29 12.13 -10.61
C ASP A 170 1.60 11.71 -9.97
N ALA A 171 2.30 10.68 -10.49
CA ALA A 171 3.66 10.35 -10.05
C ALA A 171 4.62 11.54 -10.17
N GLY A 172 4.51 12.32 -11.26
CA GLY A 172 5.28 13.55 -11.45
C GLY A 172 5.01 14.65 -10.41
N LYS A 173 3.88 14.59 -9.68
CA LYS A 173 3.53 15.52 -8.59
C LYS A 173 3.80 14.91 -7.21
N VAL A 174 3.52 13.63 -7.05
CA VAL A 174 3.65 12.90 -5.78
C VAL A 174 5.11 12.71 -5.40
N PHE A 175 6.00 12.36 -6.35
CA PHE A 175 7.41 12.16 -6.01
C PHE A 175 8.08 13.42 -5.46
N PRO A 176 7.93 14.62 -6.06
CA PRO A 176 8.42 15.85 -5.44
C PRO A 176 7.82 16.15 -4.07
N ALA A 177 6.55 15.75 -3.84
CA ALA A 177 5.90 15.94 -2.55
C ALA A 177 6.51 15.09 -1.42
N PHE A 178 7.33 14.08 -1.74
CA PHE A 178 8.07 13.29 -0.74
C PHE A 178 9.33 13.99 -0.21
N ARG A 179 9.76 15.10 -0.82
CA ARG A 179 10.98 15.80 -0.37
C ARG A 179 10.98 16.14 1.13
N PRO A 180 9.90 16.68 1.74
CA PRO A 180 9.90 17.00 3.16
C PRO A 180 10.08 15.77 4.04
N ILE A 181 9.39 14.65 3.76
CA ILE A 181 9.51 13.42 4.56
C ILE A 181 10.93 12.84 4.48
N LEU A 182 11.55 12.86 3.30
CA LEU A 182 12.93 12.37 3.13
C LEU A 182 13.94 13.22 3.92
N THR A 183 13.86 14.55 3.77
CA THR A 183 14.81 15.46 4.42
C THR A 183 14.62 15.51 5.95
N LEU A 184 13.39 15.50 6.44
CA LEU A 184 13.10 15.38 7.88
C LEU A 184 13.53 14.02 8.43
N GLY A 185 13.47 12.97 7.60
CA GLY A 185 13.98 11.64 7.90
C GLY A 185 15.51 11.52 7.87
N GLY A 186 16.24 12.62 7.69
CA GLY A 186 17.71 12.66 7.74
C GLY A 186 18.41 12.44 6.40
N MET A 187 17.68 12.33 5.28
CA MET A 187 18.30 12.28 3.96
C MET A 187 18.89 13.65 3.59
N GLU A 188 20.11 13.64 3.08
CA GLU A 188 20.77 14.86 2.60
C GLU A 188 19.95 15.49 1.45
N PRO A 189 19.69 16.82 1.48
CA PRO A 189 18.78 17.45 0.51
C PRO A 189 19.15 17.24 -0.96
N ALA A 190 20.43 17.33 -1.34
CA ALA A 190 20.85 17.14 -2.71
C ALA A 190 20.65 15.68 -3.18
N THR A 191 20.82 14.72 -2.27
CA THR A 191 20.53 13.29 -2.51
C THR A 191 19.04 13.07 -2.71
N ALA A 192 18.19 13.64 -1.85
CA ALA A 192 16.73 13.58 -2.02
C ALA A 192 16.28 14.19 -3.35
N ASP A 193 16.80 15.38 -3.69
CA ASP A 193 16.47 16.07 -4.94
C ASP A 193 16.92 15.25 -6.17
N ARG A 194 18.09 14.60 -6.09
CA ARG A 194 18.62 13.73 -7.16
C ARG A 194 17.79 12.45 -7.32
N TRP A 195 17.40 11.79 -6.23
CA TRP A 195 16.52 10.61 -6.26
C TRP A 195 15.16 10.95 -6.84
N ILE A 196 14.53 12.05 -6.39
CA ILE A 196 13.24 12.52 -6.91
C ILE A 196 13.33 12.80 -8.41
N ALA A 197 14.34 13.56 -8.85
CA ALA A 197 14.53 13.88 -10.26
C ALA A 197 14.74 12.62 -11.12
N THR A 198 15.44 11.63 -10.58
CA THR A 198 15.69 10.35 -11.24
C THR A 198 14.41 9.52 -11.34
N ALA A 199 13.64 9.38 -10.25
CA ALA A 199 12.37 8.67 -10.23
C ALA A 199 11.33 9.30 -11.19
N VAL A 200 11.24 10.63 -11.21
CA VAL A 200 10.37 11.35 -12.17
C VAL A 200 10.81 11.05 -13.61
N ARG A 201 12.13 11.03 -13.87
CA ARG A 201 12.66 10.69 -15.19
C ARG A 201 12.39 9.24 -15.59
N GLU A 202 12.54 8.28 -14.69
CA GLU A 202 12.22 6.86 -14.92
C GLU A 202 10.77 6.67 -15.38
N VAL A 203 9.84 7.31 -14.67
CA VAL A 203 8.41 7.31 -15.01
C VAL A 203 8.12 8.01 -16.34
N GLN A 204 8.81 9.12 -16.64
CA GLN A 204 8.65 9.84 -17.91
C GLN A 204 9.20 9.05 -19.11
N LEU A 205 10.36 8.41 -18.94
CA LEU A 205 11.04 7.61 -19.96
C LEU A 205 10.46 6.19 -20.08
N MET A 206 9.52 5.81 -19.22
CA MET A 206 8.83 4.51 -19.24
C MET A 206 9.80 3.35 -19.00
N ARG A 207 10.82 3.57 -18.18
CA ARG A 207 11.83 2.57 -17.84
C ARG A 207 12.11 2.62 -16.35
N PRO A 208 11.81 1.53 -15.61
CA PRO A 208 11.23 0.27 -16.08
C PRO A 208 9.73 0.34 -16.42
N LYS A 209 9.23 -0.67 -17.15
CA LYS A 209 7.79 -0.87 -17.35
C LYS A 209 7.21 -1.42 -16.06
N VAL A 210 6.41 -0.62 -15.38
CA VAL A 210 5.91 -0.96 -14.04
C VAL A 210 4.42 -0.77 -13.90
N PHE A 211 3.87 -1.57 -12.98
CA PHE A 211 2.61 -1.30 -12.31
C PHE A 211 2.90 -0.68 -10.94
N PHE A 212 1.94 0.10 -10.47
CA PHE A 212 1.78 0.49 -9.08
C PHE A 212 0.60 -0.29 -8.48
#